data_AF-A0AAN0K386-F1
#
_entry.id   AF-A0AAN0K386-F1
#
_cell.length_a   1.000
_cell.length_b   1.000
_cell.length_c   1.000
_cell.angle_alpha   90.00
_cell.angle_beta   90.00
_cell.angle_gamma   90.00
#
_symmetry.space_group_name_H-M   'P 1'
#
loop_
_entity.id
_entity.type
_entity.pdbx_description
1 polymer ?
#
loop_
_entity_poly.entity_id
_entity_poly.type
_entity_poly.pdbx_seq_one_letter_code
_entity_poly.pdbx_strand_id
1 'polypeptide(L)'
;LIGPLGPKESFIFDDLEALYNFEISSHAQTVSNAIDSVDLILPDPDSDTTEYRSDLVMRLASLLRSQTKARRLELDGFKKEHSVLSVPPLSSGPVIHILLILDPLSPSSQKLSPLLGNLKDLLPLNITVLFNPLTKLSALPLKE
;
A
#
# COMPACT_ATOMS: atom_id res chain seq x y z
N LEU A 1 20.74 -7.26 -0.09
CA LEU A 1 21.92 -8.03 -0.54
C LEU A 1 23.15 -7.26 -0.09
N ILE A 2 24.12 -7.95 0.53
CA ILE A 2 25.43 -7.39 0.87
C ILE A 2 26.44 -8.01 -0.08
N GLY A 3 27.23 -7.16 -0.73
CA GLY A 3 28.29 -7.57 -1.63
C GLY A 3 28.16 -7.03 -3.05
N PRO A 4 29.05 -7.48 -3.96
CA PRO A 4 30.07 -8.51 -3.73
C PRO A 4 31.16 -8.05 -2.75
N LEU A 5 31.63 -8.96 -1.89
CA LEU A 5 32.74 -8.69 -0.98
C LEU A 5 34.06 -8.67 -1.76
N GLY A 6 34.99 -7.83 -1.32
CA GLY A 6 36.31 -7.73 -1.94
C GLY A 6 37.17 -8.99 -1.74
N PRO A 7 38.24 -9.20 -2.54
CA PRO A 7 39.09 -10.40 -2.47
C PRO A 7 39.81 -10.62 -1.13
N LYS A 8 39.85 -9.60 -0.26
CA LYS A 8 40.48 -9.64 1.07
C LYS A 8 39.52 -9.22 2.19
N GLU A 9 38.25 -9.05 1.87
CA GLU A 9 37.21 -8.66 2.82
C GLU A 9 36.60 -9.94 3.40
N SER A 10 36.68 -10.09 4.72
CA SER A 10 36.06 -11.19 5.44
C SER A 10 34.83 -10.67 6.16
N PHE A 11 33.68 -11.31 5.94
CA PHE A 11 32.48 -11.06 6.72
C PHE A 11 32.52 -11.94 7.96
N ILE A 12 32.78 -11.33 9.11
CA ILE A 12 32.98 -12.04 10.38
C ILE A 12 31.71 -12.02 11.24
N PHE A 13 31.75 -12.71 12.37
CA PHE A 13 30.61 -12.81 13.27
C PHE A 13 30.12 -11.44 13.76
N ASP A 14 31.04 -10.52 14.09
CA ASP A 14 30.68 -9.17 14.55
C ASP A 14 29.92 -8.39 13.47
N ASP A 15 30.25 -8.60 12.18
CA ASP A 15 29.52 -7.98 11.06
C ASP A 15 28.12 -8.58 10.90
N LEU A 16 27.98 -9.89 11.11
CA LEU A 16 26.68 -10.57 11.15
C LEU A 16 25.80 -10.04 12.28
N GLU A 17 26.37 -9.86 13.47
CA GLU A 17 25.66 -9.32 14.63
C GLU A 17 25.22 -7.87 14.38
N ALA A 18 26.11 -7.03 13.83
CA ALA A 18 25.80 -5.66 13.45
C ALA A 18 24.67 -5.60 12.40
N LEU A 19 24.73 -6.46 11.37
CA LEU A 19 23.69 -6.57 10.36
C LEU A 19 22.35 -7.00 10.96
N TYR A 20 22.36 -8.01 11.83
CA TYR A 20 21.16 -8.51 12.49
C TYR A 20 20.49 -7.43 13.33
N ASN A 21 21.27 -6.72 14.16
CA ASN A 21 20.78 -5.62 14.99
C ASN A 21 20.23 -4.47 14.13
N PHE A 22 20.91 -4.14 13.03
CA PHE A 22 20.43 -3.16 12.06
C PHE A 22 19.10 -3.57 11.43
N GLU A 23 18.97 -4.83 10.99
CA GLU A 23 17.75 -5.32 10.32
C GLU A 23 16.55 -5.32 11.26
N ILE A 24 16.76 -5.76 12.51
CA ILE A 24 15.73 -5.73 13.54
C ILE A 24 15.24 -4.32 13.80
N SER A 25 16.18 -3.42 14.12
CA SER A 25 15.86 -2.04 14.49
C SER A 25 15.26 -1.23 13.35
N SER A 26 15.70 -1.49 12.11
CA SER A 26 15.27 -0.70 10.95
C SER A 26 13.93 -1.16 10.37
N HIS A 27 13.63 -2.46 10.38
CA HIS A 27 12.47 -2.99 9.67
C HIS A 27 11.72 -4.06 10.46
N ALA A 28 12.42 -5.09 10.94
CA ALA A 28 11.75 -6.29 11.46
C ALA A 28 10.85 -5.96 12.66
N GLN A 29 11.30 -5.06 13.56
CA GLN A 29 10.51 -4.66 14.71
C GLN A 29 9.24 -3.91 14.33
N THR A 30 9.31 -2.98 13.38
CA THR A 30 8.13 -2.23 12.91
C THR A 30 7.11 -3.15 12.25
N VAL A 31 7.58 -4.10 11.44
CA VAL A 31 6.72 -5.09 10.79
C VAL A 31 6.10 -6.03 11.82
N SER A 32 6.87 -6.52 12.80
CA SER A 32 6.35 -7.34 13.90
C SER A 32 5.23 -6.61 14.64
N ASN A 33 5.46 -5.36 15.07
CA ASN A 33 4.46 -4.57 15.78
C ASN A 33 3.19 -4.35 14.93
N ALA A 34 3.34 -4.16 13.62
CA ALA A 34 2.21 -4.00 12.71
C ALA A 34 1.40 -5.30 12.57
N ILE A 35 2.08 -6.45 12.50
CA ILE A 35 1.42 -7.78 12.50
C ILE A 35 0.65 -7.99 13.80
N ASP A 36 1.24 -7.63 14.95
CA ASP A 36 0.59 -7.80 16.24
C ASP A 36 -0.61 -6.85 16.43
N SER A 37 -0.67 -5.76 15.67
CA SER A 37 -1.79 -4.80 15.68
C SER A 37 -2.98 -5.21 14.81
N VAL A 38 -2.84 -6.28 14.01
CA VAL A 38 -3.90 -6.78 13.12
C VAL A 38 -4.31 -8.20 13.50
N ASP A 39 -5.60 -8.50 13.41
CA ASP A 39 -6.08 -9.86 13.58
C ASP A 39 -5.73 -10.68 12.33
N LEU A 40 -4.65 -11.47 12.41
CA LEU A 40 -4.27 -12.38 11.35
C LEU A 40 -5.31 -13.50 11.23
N ILE A 41 -5.94 -13.60 10.06
CA ILE A 41 -6.78 -14.74 9.72
C ILE A 41 -5.86 -15.85 9.20
N LEU A 42 -5.53 -16.79 10.07
CA LEU A 42 -4.73 -17.95 9.71
C LEU A 42 -5.63 -19.11 9.24
N PRO A 43 -5.18 -19.92 8.27
CA PRO A 43 -5.91 -21.12 7.84
C PRO A 43 -6.14 -22.13 8.97
N ASP A 44 -5.22 -22.17 9.94
CA ASP A 44 -5.24 -23.04 11.11
C ASP A 44 -4.78 -22.26 12.36
N PRO A 45 -5.55 -22.20 13.46
CA PRO A 45 -5.12 -21.55 14.70
C PRO A 45 -3.80 -22.09 15.25
N ASP A 46 -3.50 -23.38 15.05
CA ASP A 46 -2.26 -24.00 15.52
C ASP A 46 -1.03 -23.62 14.67
N SER A 47 -1.25 -22.95 13.52
CA SER A 47 -0.17 -22.46 12.66
C SER A 47 0.51 -21.19 13.17
N ASP A 48 -0.02 -20.57 14.23
CA ASP A 48 0.55 -19.34 14.82
C ASP A 48 1.78 -19.61 15.71
N THR A 49 2.83 -20.18 15.10
CA THR A 49 4.07 -20.53 15.78
C THR A 49 5.08 -19.39 15.72
N THR A 50 6.09 -19.43 16.60
CA THR A 50 7.21 -18.48 16.56
C THR A 50 7.96 -18.51 15.22
N GLU A 51 8.14 -19.70 14.65
CA GLU A 51 8.78 -19.87 13.34
C GLU A 51 7.95 -19.21 12.24
N TYR A 52 6.63 -19.47 12.22
CA TYR A 52 5.73 -18.88 11.24
C TYR A 52 5.71 -17.35 11.31
N ARG A 53 5.61 -16.78 12.53
CA ARG A 53 5.67 -15.33 12.73
C ARG A 53 6.99 -14.73 12.27
N SER A 54 8.13 -15.38 12.57
CA SER A 54 9.45 -14.92 12.13
C SER A 54 9.56 -14.90 10.60
N ASP A 55 9.10 -15.96 9.94
CA ASP A 55 9.04 -16.09 8.49
C ASP A 55 8.17 -15.00 7.86
N LEU A 56 6.99 -14.73 8.44
CA LEU A 56 6.10 -13.67 7.99
C LEU A 56 6.77 -12.29 8.11
N VAL A 57 7.38 -11.98 9.25
CA VAL A 57 8.09 -10.72 9.47
C VAL A 57 9.17 -10.52 8.41
N MET A 58 9.99 -11.54 8.17
CA MET A 58 11.11 -11.44 7.23
C MET A 58 10.62 -11.29 5.78
N ARG A 59 9.59 -12.04 5.39
CA ARG A 59 8.97 -11.91 4.06
C ARG A 59 8.38 -10.53 3.85
N LEU A 60 7.60 -10.02 4.79
CA LEU A 60 6.97 -8.71 4.70
C LEU A 60 8.00 -7.58 4.72
N ALA A 61 9.00 -7.64 5.61
CA ALA A 61 10.10 -6.68 5.63
C ALA A 61 10.84 -6.63 4.28
N SER A 62 11.12 -7.79 3.68
CA SER A 62 11.76 -7.85 2.37
C SER A 62 10.90 -7.25 1.26
N LEU A 63 9.59 -7.54 1.26
CA LEU A 63 8.64 -7.04 0.26
C LEU A 63 8.48 -5.52 0.36
N LEU A 64 8.29 -5.00 1.57
CA LEU A 64 8.14 -3.56 1.81
C LEU A 64 9.39 -2.78 1.39
N ARG A 65 10.58 -3.37 1.56
CA ARG A 65 11.85 -2.79 1.09
C ARG A 65 12.02 -2.82 -0.43
N SER A 66 11.42 -3.80 -1.11
CA SER A 66 11.47 -3.88 -2.57
C SER A 66 10.59 -2.83 -3.25
N GLN A 67 9.64 -2.22 -2.50
CA GLN A 67 8.75 -1.22 -3.05
C GLN A 67 9.47 0.12 -3.27
N THR A 68 9.00 0.88 -4.26
CA THR A 68 9.59 2.16 -4.67
C THR A 68 9.53 3.20 -3.54
N LYS A 69 10.26 4.31 -3.69
CA LYS A 69 10.33 5.43 -2.71
C LYS A 69 8.99 6.12 -2.38
N ALA A 70 7.87 5.63 -2.91
CA ALA A 70 6.55 6.18 -2.65
C ALA A 70 6.12 5.85 -1.21
N ARG A 71 5.87 6.88 -0.41
CA ARG A 71 5.29 6.72 0.92
C ARG A 71 3.80 6.40 0.78
N ARG A 72 3.34 5.30 1.38
CA ARG A 72 1.90 5.05 1.54
C ARG A 72 1.34 6.07 2.52
N LEU A 73 0.29 6.77 2.11
CA LEU A 73 -0.45 7.71 2.94
C LEU A 73 -1.81 7.11 3.24
N GLU A 74 -2.15 7.01 4.52
CA GLU A 74 -3.50 6.71 4.96
C GLU A 74 -4.26 8.03 5.09
N LEU A 75 -5.45 8.05 4.50
CA LEU A 75 -6.29 9.24 4.40
C LEU A 75 -7.54 9.02 5.25
N ASP A 76 -7.46 9.47 6.49
CA ASP A 76 -8.54 9.35 7.48
C ASP A 76 -9.19 10.71 7.80
N GLY A 77 -10.38 10.67 8.40
CA GLY A 77 -11.03 11.87 8.95
C GLY A 77 -11.82 12.73 7.96
N PHE A 78 -11.96 12.30 6.69
CA PHE A 78 -12.81 13.00 5.72
C PHE A 78 -14.29 12.65 5.93
N LYS A 79 -15.18 13.64 5.84
CA LYS A 79 -16.63 13.42 5.85
C LYS A 79 -17.05 12.73 4.56
N LYS A 80 -17.62 11.52 4.68
CA LYS A 80 -17.92 10.67 3.51
C LYS A 80 -19.39 10.70 3.09
N GLU A 81 -20.28 11.30 3.89
CA GLU A 81 -21.73 11.13 3.72
C GLU A 81 -22.27 11.55 2.34
N HIS A 82 -21.76 12.64 1.77
CA HIS A 82 -22.37 13.26 0.57
C HIS A 82 -21.38 13.56 -0.56
N SER A 83 -20.08 13.36 -0.35
CA SER A 83 -19.02 13.74 -1.30
C SER A 83 -18.21 12.55 -1.80
N VAL A 84 -18.71 11.33 -1.61
CA VAL A 84 -17.98 10.10 -1.89
C VAL A 84 -18.79 9.18 -2.79
N LEU A 85 -18.15 8.74 -3.87
CA LEU A 85 -18.62 7.64 -4.69
C LEU A 85 -17.79 6.40 -4.38
N SER A 86 -18.46 5.31 -4.00
CA SER A 86 -17.83 4.01 -3.77
C SER A 86 -18.30 3.03 -4.84
N VAL A 87 -17.35 2.43 -5.56
CA VAL A 87 -17.60 1.43 -6.57
C VAL A 87 -17.00 0.11 -6.08
N PRO A 88 -17.83 -0.85 -5.63
CA PRO A 88 -17.34 -2.10 -5.08
C PRO A 88 -16.76 -3.00 -6.18
N PRO A 89 -15.89 -3.95 -5.79
CA PRO A 89 -15.30 -4.93 -6.71
C PRO A 89 -16.36 -5.88 -7.27
N LEU A 90 -16.13 -6.37 -8.49
CA LEU A 90 -17.04 -7.31 -9.17
C LEU A 90 -16.88 -8.76 -8.69
N SER A 91 -15.72 -9.12 -8.13
CA SER A 91 -15.41 -10.46 -7.66
C SER A 91 -14.98 -10.47 -6.19
N SER A 92 -15.21 -11.61 -5.52
CA SER A 92 -14.59 -11.91 -4.23
C SER A 92 -13.11 -12.30 -4.43
N GLY A 93 -12.26 -11.96 -3.46
CA GLY A 93 -10.83 -12.28 -3.49
C GLY A 93 -9.92 -11.05 -3.32
N PRO A 94 -8.64 -11.13 -3.71
CA PRO A 94 -7.72 -10.00 -3.67
C PRO A 94 -8.20 -8.86 -4.56
N VAL A 95 -8.22 -7.65 -4.02
CA VAL A 95 -8.77 -6.46 -4.67
C VAL A 95 -7.72 -5.36 -4.71
N ILE A 96 -7.68 -4.63 -5.82
CA ILE A 96 -6.87 -3.43 -5.95
C ILE A 96 -7.70 -2.24 -5.49
N HIS A 97 -7.24 -1.57 -4.44
CA HIS A 97 -7.89 -0.37 -3.92
C HIS A 97 -7.37 0.87 -4.63
N ILE A 98 -8.29 1.64 -5.21
CA ILE A 98 -8.01 2.92 -5.84
C ILE A 98 -8.74 4.01 -5.05
N LEU A 99 -7.98 4.91 -4.43
CA LEU A 99 -8.51 6.11 -3.77
C LEU A 99 -8.16 7.33 -4.63
N LEU A 100 -9.18 8.08 -5.02
CA LEU A 100 -9.04 9.27 -5.86
C LEU A 100 -9.60 10.48 -5.11
N ILE A 101 -8.85 11.58 -5.11
CA ILE A 101 -9.36 12.90 -4.73
C ILE A 101 -9.34 13.74 -5.99
N LEU A 102 -10.50 14.18 -6.46
CA LEU A 102 -10.58 14.94 -7.70
C LEU A 102 -11.64 16.02 -7.65
N ASP A 103 -11.41 17.07 -8.45
CA ASP A 103 -12.46 18.01 -8.83
C ASP A 103 -13.23 17.40 -10.01
N PRO A 104 -14.54 17.12 -9.88
CA PRO A 104 -15.33 16.53 -10.95
C PRO A 104 -15.34 17.36 -12.25
N LEU A 105 -15.07 18.67 -12.16
CA LEU A 105 -15.06 19.57 -13.31
C LEU A 105 -13.66 19.75 -13.92
N SER A 106 -12.64 19.06 -13.42
CA SER A 106 -11.31 19.13 -14.02
C SER A 106 -11.23 18.31 -15.33
N PRO A 107 -10.50 18.80 -16.36
CA PRO A 107 -10.28 18.03 -17.59
C PRO A 107 -9.63 16.66 -17.36
N SER A 108 -8.78 16.54 -16.33
CA SER A 108 -8.16 15.27 -15.94
C SER A 108 -9.19 14.26 -15.42
N SER A 109 -10.15 14.72 -14.63
CA SER A 109 -11.22 13.88 -14.07
C SER A 109 -12.11 13.31 -15.17
N GLN A 110 -12.40 14.10 -16.21
CA GLN A 110 -13.18 13.63 -17.36
C GLN A 110 -12.50 12.49 -18.10
N LYS A 111 -11.16 12.51 -18.21
CA LYS A 111 -10.39 11.42 -18.84
C LYS A 111 -10.29 10.19 -17.94
N LEU A 112 -10.21 10.38 -16.62
CA LEU A 112 -10.11 9.28 -15.66
C LEU A 112 -11.41 8.46 -15.58
N SER A 113 -12.57 9.09 -15.66
CA SER A 113 -13.87 8.40 -15.56
C SER A 113 -14.03 7.21 -16.53
N PRO A 114 -13.90 7.38 -17.86
CA PRO A 114 -14.02 6.26 -18.79
C PRO A 114 -12.89 5.23 -18.66
N LEU A 115 -11.67 5.66 -18.29
CA LEU A 115 -10.56 4.75 -18.04
C LEU A 115 -10.86 3.80 -16.87
N LEU A 116 -11.34 4.35 -15.75
CA LEU A 116 -11.71 3.57 -14.56
C LEU A 116 -12.90 2.65 -14.83
N GLY A 117 -13.86 3.11 -15.64
CA GLY A 117 -14.97 2.28 -16.12
C GLY A 117 -14.46 1.03 -16.84
N ASN A 118 -13.58 1.21 -17.84
CA ASN A 118 -13.02 0.09 -18.59
C ASN A 118 -12.14 -0.83 -17.74
N LEU A 119 -11.34 -0.27 -16.82
CA LEU A 119 -10.46 -1.06 -15.96
C LEU A 119 -11.24 -1.92 -14.95
N LYS A 120 -12.42 -1.46 -14.52
CA LYS A 120 -13.29 -2.21 -13.60
C LYS A 120 -13.75 -3.53 -14.21
N ASP A 121 -13.98 -3.58 -15.51
CA ASP A 121 -14.44 -4.78 -16.20
C ASP A 121 -13.31 -5.82 -16.37
N LEU A 122 -12.05 -5.39 -16.21
CA LEU A 122 -10.86 -6.23 -16.40
C LEU A 122 -10.18 -6.66 -15.11
N LEU A 123 -10.33 -5.88 -14.02
CA LEU A 123 -9.61 -6.07 -12.78
C LEU A 123 -10.55 -6.01 -11.56
N PRO A 124 -10.25 -6.75 -10.48
CA PRO A 124 -11.02 -6.66 -9.23
C PRO A 124 -10.69 -5.34 -8.52
N LEU A 125 -11.34 -4.25 -8.91
CA LEU A 125 -11.10 -2.91 -8.38
C LEU A 125 -12.14 -2.51 -7.33
N ASN A 126 -11.67 -1.96 -6.21
CA ASN A 126 -12.50 -1.19 -5.28
C ASN A 126 -12.11 0.28 -5.39
N ILE A 127 -13.00 1.09 -5.96
CA ILE A 127 -12.72 2.49 -6.30
C ILE A 127 -13.50 3.39 -5.34
N THR A 128 -12.78 4.23 -4.61
CA THR A 128 -13.34 5.29 -3.78
C THR A 128 -12.95 6.64 -4.37
N VAL A 129 -13.93 7.44 -4.74
CA VAL A 129 -13.73 8.79 -5.26
C VAL A 129 -14.23 9.80 -4.24
N LEU A 130 -13.33 10.65 -3.74
CA LEU A 130 -13.61 11.82 -2.94
C LEU A 130 -13.71 13.05 -3.85
N PHE A 131 -14.89 13.65 -3.94
CA PHE A 131 -15.10 14.85 -4.73
C PHE A 131 -14.67 16.09 -3.95
N ASN A 132 -13.70 16.82 -4.48
CA ASN A 132 -13.19 18.07 -3.93
C ASN A 132 -13.22 19.17 -5.02
N PRO A 133 -14.39 19.74 -5.32
CA PRO A 133 -14.55 20.74 -6.37
C PRO A 133 -13.91 22.08 -5.98
N LEU A 134 -13.39 22.82 -6.97
CA LEU A 134 -13.00 24.21 -6.77
C LEU A 134 -14.22 25.09 -6.51
N THR A 135 -14.13 25.97 -5.51
CA THR A 135 -15.24 26.85 -5.09
C THR A 135 -15.46 28.05 -6.00
N LYS A 136 -14.44 28.43 -6.79
CA LYS A 136 -14.49 29.56 -7.71
C LYS A 136 -13.96 29.13 -9.07
N LEU A 137 -14.78 29.35 -10.08
CA LEU A 137 -14.46 29.09 -11.47
C LEU A 137 -14.40 30.45 -12.19
N SER A 138 -13.24 30.79 -12.76
CA SER A 138 -13.04 32.04 -13.48
C SER A 138 -13.65 32.03 -14.90
N ALA A 139 -13.93 30.84 -15.41
CA ALA A 139 -14.57 30.60 -16.70
C ALA A 139 -15.37 29.28 -16.64
N LEU A 140 -16.17 29.02 -17.68
CA LEU A 140 -16.80 27.71 -17.86
C LEU A 140 -15.70 26.63 -17.85
N PRO A 141 -15.73 25.65 -16.92
CA PRO A 141 -14.61 24.74 -16.67
C PRO A 141 -14.42 23.69 -17.77
N LEU A 142 -15.49 23.36 -18.48
CA LEU A 142 -15.52 22.36 -19.54
C LEU A 142 -15.94 23.08 -20.82
N LYS A 143 -15.06 23.13 -21.81
CA LYS A 143 -15.30 23.87 -23.07
C LYS A 143 -15.41 22.97 -24.30
N GLU A 144 -15.21 21.67 -24.15
CA GLU A 144 -15.37 20.65 -25.20
C GLU A 144 -15.92 19.35 -24.59
#